data_AF-A0A9W6XXZ8-F1
#
_entry.id   AF-A0A9W6XXZ8-F1
#
_cell.length_a   1.000
_cell.length_b   1.000
_cell.length_c   1.000
_cell.angle_alpha   90.00
_cell.angle_beta   90.00
_cell.angle_gamma   90.00
#
_symmetry.space_group_name_H-M   'P 1'
#
loop_
_entity.id
_entity.type
_entity.pdbx_description
1 polymer ?
#
loop_
_entity_poly.entity_id
_entity_poly.type
_entity_poly.pdbx_seq_one_letter_code
_entity_poly.pdbx_strand_id
1 'polypeptide(L)'
;MTLGLPKAQVLAWSSELQGKVTQQDLDEAQGNGEGLTREEKLINHQNCIIGELIAMNRALTERVSRLERQDDVGQGDAASNRHGSAVTPQISCAETTSAPKSCGSKALPKGPAAIWFEWYAKTPRMWDVCSDRQKKSAYKHTVNYMKLFLPNGFELDPSVPDYGDLVLRTGIEAEAQLYKFFEENGIKSKNGSAVLKQLRKFYRESKLDSLIDAYRARVALNGVTDPAPRHTQELFTRK
;
A
#
# COMPACT_ATOMS: atom_id res chain seq x y z
N MET A 1 -48.82 0.83 13.10
CA MET A 1 -48.66 2.12 13.82
C MET A 1 -47.32 2.71 13.42
N THR A 2 -47.28 3.60 12.43
CA THR A 2 -46.06 4.23 11.93
C THR A 2 -45.78 5.49 12.74
N LEU A 3 -44.84 5.41 13.68
CA LEU A 3 -44.30 6.54 14.42
C LEU A 3 -43.37 7.34 13.50
N GLY A 4 -43.96 8.13 12.59
CA GLY A 4 -43.23 9.09 11.77
C GLY A 4 -43.20 10.45 12.48
N LEU A 5 -42.01 11.05 12.59
CA LEU A 5 -41.86 12.41 13.11
C LEU A 5 -42.69 13.39 12.23
N PRO A 6 -43.55 14.23 12.83
CA PRO A 6 -44.41 15.12 12.07
C PRO A 6 -43.56 16.16 11.32
N LYS A 7 -43.95 16.46 10.08
CA LYS A 7 -43.30 17.45 9.20
C LYS A 7 -43.03 18.79 9.89
N ALA A 8 -43.90 19.20 10.81
CA ALA A 8 -43.74 20.42 11.60
C ALA A 8 -42.48 20.41 12.48
N GLN A 9 -42.11 19.25 13.04
CA GLN A 9 -40.93 19.11 13.89
C GLN A 9 -39.63 19.18 13.08
N VAL A 10 -39.63 18.59 11.88
CA VAL A 10 -38.50 18.69 10.94
C VAL A 10 -38.28 20.13 10.48
N LEU A 11 -39.37 20.86 10.19
CA LEU A 11 -39.29 22.28 9.83
C LEU A 11 -38.85 23.15 11.00
N ALA A 12 -39.28 22.85 12.23
CA ALA A 12 -38.81 23.54 13.43
C ALA A 12 -37.30 23.36 13.62
N TRP A 13 -36.79 22.14 13.46
CA TRP A 13 -35.35 21.86 13.53
C TRP A 13 -34.57 22.56 12.42
N SER A 14 -35.10 22.58 11.19
CA SER A 14 -34.49 23.31 10.09
C SER A 14 -34.41 24.80 10.38
N SER A 15 -35.46 25.40 10.95
CA SER A 15 -35.48 26.81 11.30
C SER A 15 -34.53 27.15 12.45
N GLU A 16 -34.39 26.26 13.43
CA GLU A 16 -33.48 26.45 14.56
C GLU A 16 -32.00 26.27 14.16
N LEU A 17 -31.71 25.31 13.27
CA LEU A 17 -30.39 25.16 12.66
C LEU A 17 -30.03 26.39 11.82
N GLN A 18 -30.97 26.89 11.00
CA GLN A 18 -30.75 28.09 10.21
C GLN A 18 -30.49 29.31 11.11
N GLY A 19 -31.26 29.44 12.21
CA GLY A 19 -31.08 30.50 13.21
C GLY A 19 -29.72 30.44 13.92
N LYS A 20 -29.23 29.25 14.24
CA LYS A 20 -27.89 29.06 14.83
C LYS A 20 -26.77 29.41 13.86
N VAL A 21 -26.95 29.11 12.57
CA VAL A 21 -26.00 29.48 11.51
C VAL A 21 -25.96 31.00 11.32
N THR A 22 -27.11 31.68 11.24
CA THR A 22 -27.14 33.14 11.12
C THR A 22 -26.67 33.84 12.39
N GLN A 23 -26.88 33.27 13.57
CA GLN A 23 -26.38 33.82 14.83
C GLN A 23 -24.86 33.67 14.95
N GLN A 24 -24.30 32.57 14.44
CA GLN A 24 -22.85 32.37 14.32
C GLN A 24 -22.21 33.37 13.35
N ASP A 25 -22.85 33.67 12.21
CA ASP A 25 -22.39 34.69 11.26
C ASP A 25 -22.46 36.12 11.84
N LEU A 26 -23.44 36.41 12.71
CA LEU A 26 -23.59 37.71 13.38
C LEU A 26 -22.58 37.90 14.51
N ASP A 27 -22.30 36.87 15.31
CA ASP A 27 -21.28 36.89 16.36
C ASP A 27 -19.86 37.02 15.76
N GLU A 28 -19.60 36.47 14.57
CA GLU A 28 -18.35 36.67 13.84
C GLU A 28 -18.16 38.11 13.31
N ALA A 29 -19.24 38.88 13.13
CA ALA A 29 -19.19 40.24 12.59
C ALA A 29 -18.95 41.33 13.65
N GLN A 30 -19.13 41.04 14.95
CA GLN A 30 -19.13 42.06 16.01
C GLN A 30 -17.90 42.03 16.96
N GLY A 31 -16.98 41.07 16.80
CA GLY A 31 -15.75 40.98 17.58
C GLY A 31 -14.57 41.73 16.93
N ASN A 32 -14.49 43.04 17.14
CA ASN A 32 -13.33 43.85 16.74
C ASN A 32 -12.14 43.60 17.70
N GLY A 33 -11.18 42.82 17.25
CA GLY A 33 -9.87 42.61 17.90
C GLY A 33 -9.03 41.73 17.00
N GLU A 34 -8.32 42.36 16.04
CA GLU A 34 -7.44 41.73 15.05
C GLU A 34 -7.91 40.32 14.63
N GLY A 35 -9.08 40.29 13.98
CA GLY A 35 -9.66 39.06 13.50
C GLY A 35 -8.68 38.37 12.56
N LEU A 36 -8.18 37.21 13.01
CA LEU A 36 -7.37 36.31 12.21
C LEU A 36 -7.95 36.26 10.80
N THR A 37 -7.13 36.65 9.83
CA THR A 37 -7.44 36.60 8.41
C THR A 37 -8.03 35.23 8.08
N ARG A 38 -8.83 35.15 7.02
CA ARG A 38 -9.44 33.89 6.57
C ARG A 38 -8.39 32.77 6.43
N GLU A 39 -7.18 33.13 6.05
CA GLU A 39 -6.02 32.25 5.97
C GLU A 39 -5.56 31.77 7.35
N GLU A 40 -5.42 32.66 8.33
CA GLU A 40 -5.06 32.30 9.71
C GLU A 40 -6.13 31.42 10.40
N LYS A 41 -7.43 31.67 10.14
CA LYS A 41 -8.51 30.78 10.60
C LYS A 41 -8.36 29.38 10.01
N LEU A 42 -8.04 29.29 8.72
CA LEU A 42 -7.83 28.00 8.03
C LEU A 42 -6.58 27.28 8.56
N ILE A 43 -5.48 28.00 8.77
CA ILE A 43 -4.24 27.46 9.34
C ILE A 43 -4.49 26.92 10.75
N ASN A 44 -5.21 27.66 11.59
CA ASN A 44 -5.54 27.22 12.94
C ASN A 44 -6.44 25.98 12.96
N HIS A 45 -7.43 25.92 12.07
CA HIS A 45 -8.26 24.74 11.90
C HIS A 45 -7.44 23.52 11.45
N GLN A 46 -6.54 23.70 10.47
CA GLN A 46 -5.63 22.64 10.03
C GLN A 46 -4.70 22.18 11.16
N ASN A 47 -4.14 23.11 11.94
CA ASN A 47 -3.31 22.79 13.10
C ASN A 47 -4.08 22.01 14.17
N CYS A 48 -5.36 22.34 14.39
CA CYS A 48 -6.23 21.61 15.30
C CYS A 48 -6.44 20.16 14.83
N ILE A 49 -6.80 19.96 13.56
CA ILE A 49 -6.96 18.63 12.97
C ILE A 49 -5.64 17.83 13.05
N ILE A 50 -4.51 18.45 12.73
CA ILE A 50 -3.18 17.81 12.84
C ILE A 50 -2.91 17.39 14.28
N GLY A 51 -3.22 18.24 15.26
CA GLY A 51 -3.08 17.92 16.69
C GLY A 51 -3.90 16.70 17.10
N GLU A 52 -5.16 16.64 16.66
CA GLU A 52 -6.06 15.51 16.93
C GLU A 52 -5.56 14.20 16.27
N LEU A 53 -5.12 14.28 15.01
CA LEU A 53 -4.54 13.15 14.28
C LEU A 53 -3.25 12.64 14.94
N ILE A 54 -2.42 13.53 15.49
CA ILE A 54 -1.22 13.15 16.25
C ILE A 54 -1.60 12.44 17.55
N ALA A 55 -2.57 12.98 18.30
CA ALA A 55 -3.05 12.37 19.54
C ALA A 55 -3.63 10.97 19.30
N MET A 56 -4.46 10.82 18.26
CA MET A 56 -5.03 9.54 17.87
C MET A 56 -3.94 8.55 17.43
N ASN A 57 -2.97 8.96 16.62
CA ASN A 57 -1.86 8.09 16.21
C ASN A 57 -1.00 7.66 17.40
N ARG A 58 -0.76 8.52 18.39
CA ARG A 58 -0.07 8.15 19.63
C ARG A 58 -0.85 7.11 20.41
N ALA A 59 -2.15 7.32 20.62
CA ALA A 59 -3.01 6.36 21.31
C ALA A 59 -3.07 5.00 20.59
N LEU A 60 -3.13 5.01 19.25
CA LEU A 60 -3.07 3.78 18.45
C LEU A 60 -1.71 3.09 18.59
N THR A 61 -0.61 3.84 18.56
CA THR A 61 0.74 3.31 18.75
C THR A 61 0.89 2.65 20.12
N GLU A 62 0.42 3.30 21.19
CA GLU A 62 0.44 2.74 22.54
C GLU A 62 -0.38 1.45 22.65
N ARG A 63 -1.58 1.43 22.05
CA ARG A 63 -2.42 0.23 22.00
C ARG A 63 -1.73 -0.91 21.27
N VAL A 64 -1.10 -0.64 20.12
CA VAL A 64 -0.35 -1.65 19.35
C VAL A 64 0.83 -2.17 20.17
N SER A 65 1.63 -1.30 20.78
CA SER A 65 2.76 -1.70 21.63
C SER A 65 2.35 -2.50 22.87
N ARG A 66 1.14 -2.28 23.40
CA ARG A 66 0.57 -3.09 24.48
C ARG A 66 0.16 -4.48 23.98
N LEU A 67 -0.50 -4.57 22.83
CA LEU A 67 -0.87 -5.84 22.22
C LEU A 67 0.35 -6.68 21.84
N GLU A 68 1.40 -6.04 21.29
CA GLU A 68 2.65 -6.72 20.96
C GLU A 68 3.38 -7.26 22.19
N ARG A 69 3.34 -6.54 23.31
CA ARG A 69 3.86 -7.02 24.61
C ARG A 69 3.01 -8.14 25.20
N GLN A 70 1.71 -8.19 24.89
CA GLN A 70 0.79 -9.21 25.40
C GLN A 70 0.92 -10.52 24.61
N ASP A 71 1.20 -10.44 23.30
CA ASP A 71 1.52 -11.60 22.45
C ASP A 71 2.88 -12.24 22.80
N ASP A 72 3.84 -11.47 23.34
CA ASP A 72 5.15 -11.99 23.80
C ASP A 72 5.07 -12.78 25.12
N VAL A 73 4.06 -12.49 25.95
CA VAL A 73 3.85 -13.13 27.27
C VAL A 73 2.96 -14.38 27.18
N GLY A 74 2.35 -14.65 26.02
CA GLY A 74 1.36 -15.72 25.83
C GLY A 74 1.90 -17.10 25.42
N GLN A 75 3.21 -17.31 25.34
CA GLN A 75 3.81 -18.56 24.89
C GLN A 75 4.81 -19.11 25.92
N GLY A 76 4.32 -19.45 27.11
CA GLY A 76 5.19 -19.89 28.19
C GLY A 76 4.52 -20.65 29.32
N ASP A 77 3.48 -21.45 29.06
CA ASP A 77 3.03 -22.46 30.04
C ASP A 77 2.41 -23.67 29.32
N ALA A 78 3.26 -24.66 29.00
CA ALA A 78 2.95 -26.09 29.10
C ALA A 78 4.16 -26.96 28.70
N ALA A 79 4.69 -27.67 29.71
CA ALA A 79 5.32 -28.99 29.65
C ALA A 79 6.74 -29.17 29.09
N SER A 80 7.60 -29.57 30.04
CA SER A 80 8.45 -30.78 30.01
C SER A 80 9.96 -30.55 30.00
N ASN A 81 10.46 -30.58 31.23
CA ASN A 81 11.81 -30.85 31.67
C ASN A 81 12.48 -32.02 30.90
N ARG A 82 13.62 -31.76 30.23
CA ARG A 82 14.90 -32.52 30.37
C ARG A 82 15.98 -32.05 29.37
N HIS A 83 17.04 -31.46 29.94
CA HIS A 83 18.48 -31.61 29.63
C HIS A 83 19.05 -31.27 28.24
N GLY A 84 20.00 -30.30 28.25
CA GLY A 84 21.30 -30.46 27.59
C GLY A 84 21.85 -29.24 26.85
N SER A 85 22.76 -28.50 27.51
CA SER A 85 23.94 -27.75 26.99
C SER A 85 23.83 -26.88 25.73
N ALA A 86 24.47 -25.72 25.59
CA ALA A 86 25.31 -24.86 26.42
C ALA A 86 25.67 -23.64 25.55
N VAL A 87 26.17 -22.58 26.20
CA VAL A 87 26.99 -21.47 25.65
C VAL A 87 26.27 -20.25 25.06
N THR A 88 26.06 -19.28 25.95
CA THR A 88 26.08 -17.82 25.74
C THR A 88 27.46 -17.36 25.23
N PRO A 89 27.59 -16.24 24.50
CA PRO A 89 27.88 -15.01 25.22
C PRO A 89 27.08 -13.79 24.74
N GLN A 90 26.60 -13.02 25.73
CA GLN A 90 26.13 -11.65 25.60
C GLN A 90 27.31 -10.73 25.32
N ILE A 91 27.16 -9.76 24.42
CA ILE A 91 27.80 -8.44 24.53
C ILE A 91 26.78 -7.37 24.11
N SER A 92 26.26 -6.71 25.15
CA SER A 92 25.99 -5.27 25.31
C SER A 92 25.62 -4.37 24.11
N CYS A 93 24.41 -3.82 24.27
CA CYS A 93 23.88 -2.51 23.87
C CYS A 93 24.87 -1.39 23.51
N ALA A 94 24.53 -0.68 22.42
CA ALA A 94 24.69 0.78 22.33
C ALA A 94 23.54 1.35 21.49
N GLU A 95 22.84 2.32 22.08
CA GLU A 95 21.69 3.03 21.56
C GLU A 95 22.18 4.39 21.04
N THR A 96 21.97 4.72 19.76
CA THR A 96 21.99 6.11 19.28
C THR A 96 20.95 6.35 18.19
N THR A 97 20.01 7.21 18.58
CA THR A 97 19.02 8.02 17.88
C THR A 97 19.20 8.31 16.38
N SER A 98 18.12 8.16 15.58
CA SER A 98 17.65 9.18 14.60
C SER A 98 16.40 8.75 13.79
N ALA A 99 15.43 9.68 13.77
CA ALA A 99 14.34 9.92 12.79
C ALA A 99 13.19 8.88 12.61
N PRO A 100 11.93 9.34 12.41
CA PRO A 100 10.76 8.48 12.38
C PRO A 100 10.70 7.69 11.07
N LYS A 101 10.88 6.37 11.18
CA LYS A 101 10.68 5.43 10.09
C LYS A 101 9.19 5.35 9.78
N SER A 102 8.76 6.11 8.79
CA SER A 102 7.51 5.85 8.10
C SER A 102 7.61 4.48 7.40
N CYS A 103 6.58 3.66 7.64
CA CYS A 103 6.27 2.38 6.98
C CYS A 103 7.04 1.12 7.42
N GLY A 104 6.43 0.37 8.36
CA GLY A 104 6.62 -1.08 8.54
C GLY A 104 6.24 -1.55 9.95
N SER A 105 5.63 -2.70 10.24
CA SER A 105 5.36 -3.88 9.42
C SER A 105 4.51 -4.89 10.22
N LYS A 106 3.26 -5.12 9.84
CA LYS A 106 2.62 -6.47 9.87
C LYS A 106 1.63 -6.63 8.70
N ALA A 107 1.94 -6.04 7.55
CA ALA A 107 1.23 -6.40 6.33
C ALA A 107 1.79 -7.73 5.81
N LEU A 108 0.90 -8.71 5.62
CA LEU A 108 1.16 -9.94 4.88
C LEU A 108 2.08 -9.66 3.68
N PRO A 109 3.08 -10.51 3.35
CA PRO A 109 3.92 -10.28 2.18
C PRO A 109 3.03 -10.06 0.96
N LYS A 110 3.03 -8.83 0.43
CA LYS A 110 2.15 -8.45 -0.69
C LYS A 110 2.43 -9.40 -1.86
N GLY A 111 1.40 -10.10 -2.30
CA GLY A 111 1.47 -10.98 -3.46
C GLY A 111 1.84 -10.17 -4.72
N PRO A 112 2.37 -10.83 -5.76
CA PRO A 112 2.61 -10.22 -7.07
C PRO A 112 1.46 -9.35 -7.58
N ALA A 113 0.20 -9.79 -7.46
CA ALA A 113 -0.96 -9.02 -7.91
C ALA A 113 -1.14 -7.70 -7.14
N ALA A 114 -0.89 -7.70 -5.83
CA ALA A 114 -0.90 -6.48 -5.03
C ALA A 114 0.23 -5.52 -5.40
N ILE A 115 1.41 -6.06 -5.73
CA ILE A 115 2.54 -5.26 -6.24
C ILE A 115 2.21 -4.65 -7.61
N TRP A 116 1.57 -5.42 -8.50
CA TRP A 116 1.07 -4.94 -9.79
C TRP A 116 0.06 -3.81 -9.62
N PHE A 117 -0.93 -4.00 -8.76
CA PHE A 117 -1.94 -2.98 -8.47
C PHE A 117 -1.31 -1.71 -7.89
N GLU A 118 -0.42 -1.83 -6.91
CA GLU A 118 0.26 -0.65 -6.36
C GLU A 118 1.14 0.06 -7.38
N TRP A 119 1.79 -0.68 -8.27
CA TRP A 119 2.62 -0.09 -9.31
C TRP A 119 1.77 0.77 -10.24
N TYR A 120 0.64 0.24 -10.72
CA TYR A 120 -0.17 0.86 -11.75
C TYR A 120 -1.27 1.77 -11.23
N ALA A 121 -2.06 1.36 -10.22
CA ALA A 121 -3.26 2.06 -9.79
C ALA A 121 -3.04 3.11 -8.70
N LYS A 122 -1.93 3.06 -7.96
CA LYS A 122 -1.69 4.00 -6.86
C LYS A 122 -1.51 5.43 -7.36
N THR A 123 -2.12 6.39 -6.65
CA THR A 123 -1.96 7.83 -6.88
C THR A 123 -1.32 8.49 -5.65
N PRO A 124 -0.21 9.21 -5.80
CA PRO A 124 0.61 9.36 -7.02
C PRO A 124 1.30 8.05 -7.43
N ARG A 125 1.67 7.94 -8.71
CA ARG A 125 2.22 6.68 -9.27
C ARG A 125 3.50 6.27 -8.54
N MET A 126 3.68 4.96 -8.35
CA MET A 126 4.83 4.41 -7.61
C MET A 126 6.17 4.74 -8.27
N TRP A 127 6.20 4.89 -9.60
CA TRP A 127 7.42 5.30 -10.30
C TRP A 127 7.72 6.80 -10.17
N ASP A 128 6.80 7.63 -9.71
CA ASP A 128 7.01 9.07 -9.52
C ASP A 128 7.42 9.41 -8.08
N VAL A 129 6.78 8.81 -7.07
CA VAL A 129 6.82 9.33 -5.68
C VAL A 129 7.46 8.37 -4.65
N CYS A 130 7.88 7.17 -5.03
CA CYS A 130 8.47 6.23 -4.06
C CYS A 130 9.90 6.64 -3.65
N SER A 131 10.06 7.11 -2.40
CA SER A 131 11.34 7.49 -1.78
C SER A 131 12.23 6.29 -1.45
N ASP A 132 11.63 5.14 -1.13
CA ASP A 132 12.36 3.89 -0.93
C ASP A 132 12.78 3.29 -2.28
N ARG A 133 14.02 3.59 -2.66
CA ARG A 133 14.62 3.11 -3.91
C ARG A 133 14.69 1.58 -3.97
N GLN A 134 14.88 0.89 -2.84
CA GLN A 134 14.97 -0.57 -2.81
C GLN A 134 13.60 -1.20 -3.06
N LYS A 135 12.57 -0.69 -2.39
CA LYS A 135 11.18 -1.11 -2.63
C LYS A 135 10.74 -0.81 -4.06
N LYS A 136 10.99 0.41 -4.55
CA LYS A 136 10.69 0.81 -5.93
C LYS A 136 11.35 -0.13 -6.94
N SER A 137 12.63 -0.45 -6.73
CA SER A 137 13.36 -1.41 -7.57
C SER A 137 12.75 -2.80 -7.51
N ALA A 138 12.47 -3.32 -6.31
CA ALA A 138 11.83 -4.64 -6.16
C ALA A 138 10.48 -4.72 -6.87
N TYR A 139 9.63 -3.69 -6.73
CA TYR A 139 8.31 -3.63 -7.38
C TYR A 139 8.46 -3.57 -8.89
N LYS A 140 9.33 -2.69 -9.40
CA LYS A 140 9.68 -2.61 -10.83
C LYS A 140 10.08 -3.98 -11.37
N HIS A 141 10.96 -4.68 -10.66
CA HIS A 141 11.41 -6.01 -11.06
C HIS A 141 10.28 -7.04 -11.10
N THR A 142 9.49 -7.12 -10.02
CA THR A 142 8.34 -8.04 -9.97
C THR A 142 7.35 -7.77 -11.10
N VAL A 143 6.97 -6.51 -11.31
CA VAL A 143 5.99 -6.12 -12.34
C VAL A 143 6.49 -6.47 -13.74
N ASN A 144 7.73 -6.15 -14.07
CA ASN A 144 8.27 -6.49 -15.39
C ASN A 144 8.31 -8.00 -15.62
N TYR A 145 8.67 -8.80 -14.63
CA TYR A 145 8.54 -10.26 -14.76
C TYR A 145 7.08 -10.70 -14.95
N MET A 146 6.13 -10.10 -14.23
CA MET A 146 4.70 -10.43 -14.38
C MET A 146 4.18 -10.19 -15.80
N LYS A 147 4.67 -9.17 -16.50
CA LYS A 147 4.31 -8.90 -17.91
C LYS A 147 4.58 -10.07 -18.85
N LEU A 148 5.58 -10.91 -18.53
CA LEU A 148 5.94 -12.08 -19.32
C LEU A 148 4.84 -13.15 -19.30
N PHE A 149 4.06 -13.21 -18.22
CA PHE A 149 3.04 -14.22 -17.97
C PHE A 149 1.66 -13.84 -18.52
N LEU A 150 1.58 -12.77 -19.31
CA LEU A 150 0.37 -12.35 -20.01
C LEU A 150 0.49 -12.78 -21.48
N PRO A 151 -0.06 -13.96 -21.85
CA PRO A 151 0.16 -14.56 -23.17
C PRO A 151 -0.43 -13.73 -24.30
N ASN A 152 -1.52 -13.01 -24.00
CA ASN A 152 -2.24 -12.14 -24.93
C ASN A 152 -1.78 -10.68 -24.85
N GLY A 153 -0.76 -10.38 -24.03
CA GLY A 153 -0.38 -9.00 -23.73
C GLY A 153 -1.37 -8.34 -22.76
N PHE A 154 -1.35 -7.01 -22.71
CA PHE A 154 -2.24 -6.22 -21.87
C PHE A 154 -2.38 -4.80 -22.37
N GLU A 155 -3.50 -4.18 -22.06
CA GLU A 155 -3.75 -2.77 -22.34
C GLU A 155 -4.18 -2.09 -21.06
N LEU A 156 -3.40 -1.11 -20.60
CA LEU A 156 -3.68 -0.33 -19.41
C LEU A 156 -3.71 1.16 -19.77
N ASP A 157 -4.87 1.68 -20.14
CA ASP A 157 -5.08 3.11 -20.40
C ASP A 157 -5.62 3.82 -19.14
N PRO A 158 -4.86 4.74 -18.52
CA PRO A 158 -5.33 5.53 -17.37
C PRO A 158 -6.57 6.39 -17.63
N SER A 159 -6.94 6.61 -18.89
CA SER A 159 -8.06 7.47 -19.29
C SER A 159 -9.42 6.78 -19.19
N VAL A 160 -9.45 5.46 -19.10
CA VAL A 160 -10.70 4.69 -19.01
C VAL A 160 -11.28 4.75 -17.59
N PRO A 161 -12.61 4.86 -17.42
CA PRO A 161 -13.23 4.95 -16.10
C PRO A 161 -12.95 3.71 -15.23
N ASP A 162 -12.83 2.54 -15.85
CA ASP A 162 -12.64 1.27 -15.16
C ASP A 162 -11.15 0.87 -15.03
N TYR A 163 -10.23 1.86 -15.07
CA TYR A 163 -8.79 1.61 -15.03
C TYR A 163 -8.36 0.76 -13.84
N GLY A 164 -8.90 1.05 -12.64
CA GLY A 164 -8.56 0.32 -11.42
C GLY A 164 -8.93 -1.17 -11.51
N ASP A 165 -10.12 -1.47 -12.04
CA ASP A 165 -10.60 -2.84 -12.21
C ASP A 165 -9.82 -3.60 -13.29
N LEU A 166 -9.45 -2.91 -14.36
CA LEU A 166 -8.60 -3.45 -15.41
C LEU A 166 -7.22 -3.82 -14.85
N VAL A 167 -6.58 -2.91 -14.13
CA VAL A 167 -5.30 -3.16 -13.44
C VAL A 167 -5.40 -4.34 -12.49
N LEU A 168 -6.49 -4.42 -11.71
CA LEU A 168 -6.71 -5.51 -10.76
C LEU A 168 -6.84 -6.87 -11.47
N ARG A 169 -7.71 -6.96 -12.49
CA ARG A 169 -7.94 -8.20 -13.24
C ARG A 169 -6.68 -8.68 -13.94
N THR A 170 -5.96 -7.78 -14.63
CA THR A 170 -4.70 -8.11 -15.30
C THR A 170 -3.63 -8.56 -14.29
N GLY A 171 -3.56 -7.92 -13.12
CA GLY A 171 -2.64 -8.31 -12.06
C GLY A 171 -2.91 -9.71 -11.52
N ILE A 172 -4.18 -10.07 -11.32
CA ILE A 172 -4.62 -11.40 -10.89
C ILE A 172 -4.30 -12.46 -11.96
N GLU A 173 -4.58 -12.17 -13.23
CA GLU A 173 -4.27 -13.07 -14.34
C GLU A 173 -2.76 -13.35 -14.42
N ALA A 174 -1.94 -12.30 -14.39
CA ALA A 174 -0.49 -12.43 -14.44
C ALA A 174 0.06 -13.23 -13.24
N GLU A 175 -0.49 -13.03 -12.05
CA GLU A 175 -0.11 -13.77 -10.85
C GLU A 175 -0.49 -15.25 -10.95
N ALA A 176 -1.69 -15.56 -11.45
CA ALA A 176 -2.12 -16.95 -11.64
C ALA A 176 -1.20 -17.70 -12.62
N GLN A 177 -0.86 -17.08 -13.74
CA GLN A 177 0.04 -17.66 -14.74
C GLN A 177 1.49 -17.78 -14.24
N LEU A 178 1.95 -16.80 -13.47
CA LEU A 178 3.24 -16.87 -12.77
C LEU A 178 3.32 -18.07 -11.83
N TYR A 179 2.28 -18.30 -11.01
CA TYR A 179 2.27 -19.44 -10.09
C TYR A 179 2.11 -20.78 -10.81
N LYS A 180 1.34 -20.82 -11.90
CA LYS A 180 1.29 -22.01 -12.77
C LYS A 180 2.68 -22.39 -13.30
N PHE A 181 3.43 -21.40 -13.78
CA PHE A 181 4.82 -21.62 -14.21
C PHE A 181 5.73 -22.10 -13.07
N PHE A 182 5.52 -21.59 -11.84
CA PHE A 182 6.27 -22.05 -10.67
C PHE A 182 5.99 -23.52 -10.36
N GLU A 183 4.73 -23.92 -10.42
CA GLU A 183 4.29 -25.31 -10.19
C GLU A 183 4.89 -26.25 -11.25
N GLU A 184 4.86 -25.86 -12.53
CA GLU A 184 5.50 -26.60 -13.65
C GLU A 184 7.02 -26.75 -13.48
N ASN A 185 7.66 -25.80 -12.79
CA ASN A 185 9.09 -25.82 -12.48
C ASN A 185 9.42 -26.40 -11.08
N GLY A 186 8.45 -27.05 -10.43
CA GLY A 186 8.65 -27.80 -9.18
C GLY A 186 8.67 -26.94 -7.90
N ILE A 187 8.12 -25.73 -7.93
CA ILE A 187 8.14 -24.79 -6.81
C ILE A 187 6.78 -24.73 -6.13
N LYS A 188 6.75 -25.12 -4.86
CA LYS A 188 5.51 -25.19 -4.06
C LYS A 188 5.29 -23.98 -3.14
N SER A 189 6.30 -23.14 -2.92
CA SER A 189 6.20 -21.98 -2.00
C SER A 189 5.73 -20.73 -2.74
N LYS A 190 4.66 -20.10 -2.23
CA LYS A 190 3.99 -18.92 -2.83
C LYS A 190 4.31 -17.59 -2.12
N ASN A 191 5.29 -17.57 -1.22
CA ASN A 191 5.60 -16.38 -0.41
C ASN A 191 6.14 -15.22 -1.27
N GLY A 192 5.54 -14.01 -1.16
CA GLY A 192 5.86 -12.87 -2.01
C GLY A 192 7.34 -12.44 -2.04
N SER A 193 8.05 -12.50 -0.91
CA SER A 193 9.50 -12.22 -0.83
C SER A 193 10.36 -13.27 -1.53
N ALA A 194 9.87 -14.51 -1.65
CA ALA A 194 10.53 -15.58 -2.38
C ALA A 194 10.31 -15.50 -3.90
N VAL A 195 9.18 -14.91 -4.35
CA VAL A 195 8.81 -14.84 -5.76
C VAL A 195 9.89 -14.14 -6.60
N LEU A 196 10.30 -12.93 -6.22
CA LEU A 196 11.29 -12.18 -6.99
C LEU A 196 12.67 -12.86 -7.00
N LYS A 197 13.06 -13.48 -5.87
CA LYS A 197 14.30 -14.27 -5.79
C LYS A 197 14.27 -15.42 -6.78
N GLN A 198 13.13 -16.09 -6.89
CA GLN A 198 12.94 -17.21 -7.78
C GLN A 198 12.91 -16.81 -9.26
N LEU A 199 12.21 -15.72 -9.58
CA LEU A 199 12.21 -15.15 -10.94
C LEU A 199 13.63 -14.77 -11.41
N ARG A 200 14.43 -14.16 -10.54
CA ARG A 200 15.84 -13.86 -10.82
C ARG A 200 16.67 -15.14 -11.03
N LYS A 201 16.34 -16.23 -10.35
CA LYS A 201 16.99 -17.53 -10.58
C LYS A 201 16.64 -18.07 -11.97
N PHE A 202 15.35 -18.09 -12.33
CA PHE A 202 14.91 -18.53 -13.66
C PHE A 202 15.47 -17.68 -14.80
N TYR A 203 15.60 -16.37 -14.63
CA TYR A 203 16.26 -15.50 -15.60
C TYR A 203 17.74 -15.84 -15.78
N ARG A 204 18.46 -16.16 -14.69
CA ARG A 204 19.87 -16.56 -14.79
C ARG A 204 20.05 -17.92 -15.46
N GLU A 205 19.08 -18.81 -15.28
CA GLU A 205 19.02 -20.16 -15.87
C GLU A 205 18.39 -20.18 -17.28
N SER A 206 18.12 -19.02 -17.90
CA SER A 206 17.49 -18.91 -19.23
C SER A 206 16.11 -19.57 -19.38
N LYS A 207 15.44 -19.92 -18.27
CA LYS A 207 14.11 -20.54 -18.28
C LYS A 207 12.98 -19.58 -18.66
N LEU A 208 13.27 -18.27 -18.70
CA LEU A 208 12.31 -17.24 -19.09
C LEU A 208 12.51 -16.78 -20.55
N ASP A 209 13.51 -17.29 -21.27
CA ASP A 209 13.92 -16.75 -22.58
C ASP A 209 12.79 -16.84 -23.63
N SER A 210 12.05 -17.96 -23.64
CA SER A 210 10.88 -18.12 -24.52
C SER A 210 9.76 -17.12 -24.20
N LEU A 211 9.50 -16.86 -22.92
CA LEU A 211 8.51 -15.88 -22.48
C LEU A 211 8.96 -14.45 -22.79
N ILE A 212 10.26 -14.17 -22.69
CA ILE A 212 10.86 -12.89 -23.04
C ILE A 212 10.73 -12.63 -24.54
N ASP A 213 11.05 -13.62 -25.38
CA ASP A 213 10.94 -13.47 -26.84
C ASP A 213 9.47 -13.31 -27.27
N ALA A 214 8.55 -14.07 -26.66
CA ALA A 214 7.12 -13.90 -26.87
C ALA A 214 6.64 -12.50 -26.43
N TYR A 215 7.12 -11.99 -25.29
CA TYR A 215 6.78 -10.64 -24.83
C TYR A 215 7.30 -9.56 -25.80
N ARG A 216 8.54 -9.69 -26.28
CA ARG A 216 9.11 -8.77 -27.27
C ARG A 216 8.32 -8.77 -28.57
N ALA A 217 7.89 -9.95 -29.05
CA ALA A 217 7.03 -10.06 -30.23
C ALA A 217 5.70 -9.30 -30.02
N ARG A 218 5.07 -9.44 -28.85
CA ARG A 218 3.84 -8.70 -28.52
C ARG A 218 4.05 -7.18 -28.47
N VAL A 219 5.16 -6.73 -27.90
CA VAL A 219 5.52 -5.30 -27.89
C VAL A 219 5.71 -4.77 -29.31
N ALA A 220 6.36 -5.54 -30.19
CA ALA A 220 6.56 -5.15 -31.59
C ALA A 220 5.25 -5.10 -32.40
N LEU A 221 4.25 -5.91 -32.03
CA LEU A 221 2.94 -5.96 -32.66
C LEU A 221 1.90 -5.03 -32.01
N ASN A 222 2.31 -4.10 -31.15
CA ASN A 222 1.44 -3.20 -30.38
C ASN A 222 0.40 -3.92 -29.49
N GLY A 223 0.65 -5.18 -29.11
CA GLY A 223 -0.21 -5.92 -28.17
C GLY A 223 0.01 -5.56 -26.70
N VAL A 224 0.75 -4.49 -26.40
CA VAL A 224 1.08 -4.03 -25.05
C VAL A 224 0.95 -2.52 -24.95
N THR A 225 -0.01 -2.03 -24.16
CA THR A 225 -0.14 -0.63 -23.76
C THR A 225 0.21 -0.49 -22.29
N ASP A 226 1.44 -0.04 -22.03
CA ASP A 226 1.99 0.11 -20.67
C ASP A 226 2.16 1.59 -20.30
N PRO A 227 1.39 2.10 -19.32
CA PRO A 227 1.45 3.51 -18.91
C PRO A 227 2.69 3.84 -18.08
N ALA A 228 3.46 2.84 -17.63
CA ALA A 228 4.70 3.09 -16.91
C ALA A 228 5.78 3.62 -17.88
N PRO A 229 6.62 4.59 -17.47
CA PRO A 229 7.66 5.15 -18.33
C PRO A 229 8.63 4.09 -18.87
N ARG A 230 9.10 4.25 -20.12
CA ARG A 230 9.97 3.27 -20.81
C ARG A 230 11.21 2.85 -20.01
N HIS A 231 11.86 3.79 -19.31
CA HIS A 231 13.03 3.50 -18.47
C HIS A 231 12.74 2.55 -17.30
N THR A 232 11.46 2.35 -16.95
CA THR A 232 11.05 1.39 -15.93
C THR A 232 10.81 -0.01 -16.48
N GLN A 233 10.73 -0.17 -17.80
CA GLN A 233 10.39 -1.42 -18.50
C GLN A 233 11.63 -2.27 -18.87
N GLU A 234 12.83 -1.71 -18.74
CA GLU A 234 14.09 -2.33 -19.19
C GLU A 234 14.64 -3.37 -18.20
N LEU A 235 14.22 -4.62 -18.30
CA LEU A 235 14.86 -5.74 -17.60
C LEU A 235 15.39 -6.86 -18.49
N PHE A 236 14.94 -6.92 -19.73
CA PHE A 236 15.21 -8.05 -20.61
C PHE A 236 16.28 -7.67 -21.64
N THR A 237 17.41 -7.10 -21.21
CA THR A 237 18.55 -6.91 -22.11
C THR A 237 19.20 -8.25 -22.39
N ARG A 238 19.44 -8.59 -23.68
CA ARG A 238 20.14 -9.84 -24.05
C ARG A 238 21.52 -9.84 -23.38
N LYS A 239 21.89 -10.99 -22.81
CA LYS A 239 23.28 -11.30 -22.46
C LYS A 239 24.08 -11.59 -23.72
#